data_AF-A0A3N5HHR1-F1
#
_entry.id   AF-A0A3N5HHR1-F1
#
_cell.length_a   1.000
_cell.length_b   1.000
_cell.length_c   1.000
_cell.angle_alpha   90.00
_cell.angle_beta   90.00
_cell.angle_gamma   90.00
#
_symmetry.space_group_name_H-M   'P 1'
#
loop_
_entity.id
_entity.type
_entity.pdbx_description
1 polymer ?
#
loop_
_entity_poly.entity_id
_entity_poly.type
_entity_poly.pdbx_seq_one_letter_code
_entity_poly.pdbx_strand_id
1 'polypeptide(L)' 'SRDGSLYRSTDLGATWSRVDHGVKAEATMMALALHPRDPQQIYGVSRCAQVFGTQDGGKTWRESRLPEGVQDVYALACA' A
#
# COMPACT_ATOMS: atom_id res chain seq x y z
N SER A 1 16.80 -6.45 -4.51
CA SER A 1 15.39 -6.65 -4.91
C SER A 1 15.03 -5.58 -5.92
N ARG A 2 14.34 -5.91 -7.03
CA ARG A 2 13.70 -4.89 -7.89
C ARG A 2 12.25 -4.61 -7.45
N ASP A 3 11.78 -5.39 -6.49
CA ASP A 3 10.42 -5.34 -5.98
C ASP A 3 10.32 -4.20 -4.97
N GLY A 4 9.29 -3.37 -5.10
CA GLY A 4 8.92 -2.38 -4.07
C GLY A 4 8.60 -3.07 -2.75
N SER A 5 8.76 -2.36 -1.63
CA SER A 5 8.45 -2.90 -0.30
C SER A 5 7.90 -1.80 0.60
N LEU A 6 7.01 -2.16 1.52
CA LEU A 6 6.42 -1.22 2.48
C LEU A 6 7.10 -1.37 3.85
N TYR A 7 7.53 -0.24 4.38
CA TYR A 7 8.09 -0.13 5.71
C TYR A 7 7.31 0.90 6.53
N ARG A 8 7.19 0.64 7.83
CA ARG A 8 6.56 1.54 8.78
C ARG A 8 7.51 1.80 9.94
N SER A 9 7.52 3.05 10.39
CA SER A 9 8.12 3.48 11.65
C SER A 9 7.01 3.94 12.61
N THR A 10 7.25 3.81 13.91
CA THR A 10 6.40 4.33 14.98
C THR A 10 7.14 5.29 15.91
N ASP A 11 8.40 5.59 15.60
CA ASP A 11 9.35 6.34 16.42
C ASP A 11 10.01 7.47 15.60
N LEU A 12 9.20 8.12 14.75
CA LEU A 12 9.62 9.24 13.90
C LEU A 12 10.78 8.91 12.95
N GLY A 13 10.86 7.65 12.50
CA GLY A 13 11.84 7.18 11.53
C GLY A 13 13.15 6.67 12.14
N ALA A 14 13.26 6.57 13.46
CA ALA A 14 14.45 6.03 14.11
C ALA A 14 14.61 4.52 13.84
N THR A 15 13.50 3.77 13.84
CA THR A 15 13.47 2.35 13.44
C THR A 15 12.36 2.08 12.43
N TRP A 16 12.59 1.07 11.58
CA TRP A 16 11.70 0.68 10.49
C TRP A 16 11.45 -0.82 10.52
N SER A 17 10.19 -1.21 10.37
CA SER A 17 9.79 -2.61 10.21
C SER A 17 9.10 -2.81 8.87
N ARG A 18 9.43 -3.90 8.17
CA ARG A 18 8.75 -4.29 6.94
C ARG A 18 7.33 -4.74 7.28
N VAL A 19 6.33 -4.21 6.58
CA VAL A 19 4.91 -4.47 6.88
C VAL A 19 4.14 -5.06 5.72
N ASP A 20 4.67 -5.13 4.51
CA ASP A 20 3.96 -5.65 3.32
C ASP A 20 3.66 -7.16 3.36
N HIS A 21 4.23 -7.93 4.30
CA HIS A 21 4.06 -9.37 4.46
C HIS A 21 4.13 -10.20 3.15
N GLY A 22 4.96 -9.77 2.20
CA GLY A 22 5.17 -10.48 0.94
C GLY A 22 4.21 -10.10 -0.19
N VAL A 23 3.35 -9.10 -0.01
CA VAL A 23 2.70 -8.42 -1.15
C VAL A 23 3.78 -7.92 -2.09
N LYS A 24 3.67 -8.30 -3.36
CA LYS A 24 4.59 -7.86 -4.40
C LYS A 24 3.86 -6.89 -5.30
N ALA A 25 4.31 -5.63 -5.28
CA ALA A 25 3.84 -4.66 -6.23
C ALA A 25 4.23 -5.13 -7.65
N GLU A 26 3.24 -5.33 -8.52
CA GLU A 26 3.43 -5.76 -9.90
C GLU A 26 4.13 -4.70 -10.77
N ALA A 27 4.14 -3.45 -10.30
CA ALA A 27 4.77 -2.31 -10.93
C ALA A 27 5.16 -1.26 -9.87
N THR A 28 5.69 -0.12 -10.31
CA THR A 28 5.97 1.02 -9.43
C THR A 28 4.77 1.37 -8.57
N MET A 29 4.95 1.40 -7.24
CA MET A 29 3.93 1.93 -6.32
C MET A 29 3.82 3.44 -6.54
N MET A 30 2.62 3.92 -6.84
CA MET A 30 2.39 5.30 -7.24
C MET A 30 1.86 6.15 -6.09
N ALA A 31 0.97 5.59 -5.27
CA ALA A 31 0.35 6.31 -4.17
C ALA A 31 0.00 5.38 -3.00
N LEU A 32 -0.12 5.98 -1.82
CA LEU A 32 -0.62 5.37 -0.58
C LEU A 32 -1.67 6.32 0.02
N ALA A 33 -2.72 5.76 0.62
CA ALA A 33 -3.64 6.51 1.48
C ALA A 33 -3.81 5.79 2.81
N LEU A 34 -3.90 6.60 3.87
CA LEU A 34 -4.19 6.17 5.22
C LEU A 34 -5.60 6.63 5.57
N HIS A 35 -6.35 5.79 6.28
CA HIS A 35 -7.68 6.18 6.72
C HIS A 35 -7.58 7.23 7.84
N PRO A 36 -8.32 8.35 7.75
CA PRO A 36 -8.10 9.51 8.63
C PRO A 36 -8.46 9.27 10.10
N ARG A 37 -9.32 8.28 10.38
CA ARG A 37 -9.80 7.94 11.73
C ARG A 37 -9.39 6.56 12.22
N ASP A 38 -8.72 5.77 11.37
CA ASP A 38 -8.36 4.39 11.66
C ASP A 38 -6.96 4.11 11.12
N PRO A 39 -5.92 4.25 11.95
CA PRO A 39 -4.54 4.06 11.51
C PRO A 39 -4.21 2.60 11.19
N GLN A 40 -5.13 1.65 11.40
CA GLN A 40 -4.96 0.26 10.97
C GLN A 40 -5.22 0.06 9.48
N GLN A 41 -5.88 1.02 8.82
CA GLN A 41 -6.26 0.93 7.42
C GLN A 41 -5.32 1.73 6.52
N ILE A 42 -4.66 1.03 5.61
CA ILE A 42 -3.71 1.59 4.65
C ILE A 42 -3.95 0.93 3.31
N TYR A 43 -4.01 1.72 2.25
CA TYR A 43 -4.18 1.26 0.88
C TYR A 43 -3.11 1.86 -0.01
N GLY A 44 -2.65 1.09 -0.98
CA GLY A 44 -1.69 1.50 -1.99
C GLY A 44 -2.14 1.07 -3.38
N VAL A 45 -1.60 1.74 -4.38
CA VAL A 45 -1.87 1.43 -5.79
C VAL A 45 -0.57 1.43 -6.59
N SER A 46 -0.43 0.45 -7.49
CA SER A 46 0.67 0.38 -8.44
C SER A 46 0.29 1.03 -9.78
N ARG A 47 1.31 1.33 -10.59
CA ARG A 47 1.15 1.86 -11.95
C ARG A 47 0.22 1.01 -12.82
N CYS A 48 0.19 -0.29 -12.60
CA CYS A 48 -0.61 -1.26 -13.37
C CYS A 48 -1.95 -1.60 -12.70
N ALA A 49 -2.55 -0.65 -11.97
CA ALA A 49 -3.89 -0.78 -11.37
C ALA A 49 -4.06 -1.90 -10.32
N GLN A 50 -2.97 -2.47 -9.81
CA GLN A 50 -3.03 -3.32 -8.62
C GLN A 50 -3.29 -2.42 -7.41
N VAL A 51 -4.31 -2.74 -6.63
CA VAL A 51 -4.59 -2.13 -5.34
C VAL A 51 -4.22 -3.17 -4.28
N PHE A 52 -3.51 -2.75 -3.26
CA PHE A 52 -3.19 -3.59 -2.11
C PHE A 52 -3.47 -2.81 -0.83
N GLY A 53 -3.95 -3.47 0.20
CA GLY A 53 -4.26 -2.80 1.45
C GLY A 53 -4.36 -3.72 2.64
N THR A 54 -4.32 -3.11 3.81
CA THR A 54 -4.47 -3.73 5.12
C THR A 54 -5.57 -3.02 5.88
N GLN A 55 -6.21 -3.74 6.79
CA GLN A 55 -7.18 -3.20 7.75
C GLN A 55 -6.79 -3.50 9.21
N ASP A 56 -5.62 -4.09 9.43
CA ASP A 56 -5.17 -4.59 10.74
C ASP A 56 -3.75 -4.10 11.09
N GLY A 57 -3.38 -2.93 10.57
CA GLY A 57 -2.11 -2.27 10.87
C GLY A 57 -0.93 -2.89 10.14
N GLY A 58 -1.21 -3.60 9.05
CA GLY A 58 -0.23 -4.29 8.23
C GLY A 58 0.15 -5.64 8.78
N LYS A 59 -0.75 -6.38 9.45
CA LYS A 59 -0.52 -7.80 9.80
C LYS A 59 -0.96 -8.73 8.68
N THR A 60 -2.04 -8.37 7.99
CA THR A 60 -2.52 -9.03 6.77
C THR A 60 -2.75 -7.99 5.68
N TRP A 61 -2.53 -8.42 4.44
CA TRP A 61 -2.77 -7.62 3.25
C TRP A 61 -3.66 -8.36 2.28
N ARG A 62 -4.48 -7.60 1.57
CA ARG A 62 -5.34 -8.07 0.49
C ARG A 62 -5.03 -7.30 -0.76
N GLU A 63 -5.17 -7.98 -1.88
CA GLU A 63 -4.95 -7.41 -3.21
C GLU A 63 -6.25 -7.43 -4.01
N SER A 64 -6.45 -6.40 -4.82
CA SER A 64 -7.52 -6.30 -5.80
C SER A 64 -7.01 -5.53 -7.02
N ARG A 65 -7.84 -5.43 -8.05
CA ARG A 65 -7.50 -4.70 -9.29
C ARG A 65 -8.59 -3.70 -9.61
N LEU A 66 -8.19 -2.51 -10.04
CA LEU A 66 -9.12 -1.51 -10.60
C LEU A 66 -9.68 -2.01 -11.94
N PRO A 67 -10.74 -1.37 -12.48
CA PRO A 67 -11.29 -1.72 -13.77
C PRO A 67 -10.24 -1.78 -14.89
N GLU A 68 -10.53 -2.57 -15.91
CA GLU A 68 -9.65 -2.73 -17.08
C GLU A 68 -9.37 -1.38 -17.76
N GLY A 69 -8.14 -1.22 -18.26
CA GLY A 69 -7.69 0.01 -18.93
C GLY A 69 -7.21 1.12 -17.98
N VAL A 70 -7.43 0.99 -16.66
CA VAL A 70 -6.85 1.92 -15.68
C VAL A 70 -5.34 1.69 -15.56
N GLN A 71 -4.56 2.75 -15.71
CA GLN A 71 -3.10 2.79 -15.50
C GLN A 71 -2.72 4.14 -14.91
N ASP A 72 -1.48 4.26 -14.44
CA ASP A 72 -0.88 5.54 -14.00
C ASP A 72 -1.75 6.24 -12.93
N VAL A 73 -2.15 5.50 -11.89
CA VAL A 73 -2.98 6.04 -10.79
C VAL A 73 -2.15 6.90 -9.86
N TYR A 74 -2.29 8.23 -9.96
CA TYR A 74 -1.48 9.18 -9.19
C TYR A 74 -1.96 9.46 -7.77
N ALA A 75 -3.23 9.16 -7.47
CA ALA A 75 -3.82 9.42 -6.16
C ALA A 75 -4.85 8.36 -5.81
N LEU A 76 -4.96 8.08 -4.52
CA LEU A 76 -6.04 7.28 -3.94
C LEU A 76 -6.49 7.91 -2.63
N ALA A 77 -7.72 7.64 -2.22
CA ALA A 77 -8.27 8.06 -0.94
C ALA A 77 -9.08 6.92 -0.34
N CYS A 78 -9.05 6.80 0.99
CA CYS A 78 -9.91 5.90 1.74
C CYS A 78 -10.65 6.71 2.83
N ALA A 79 -11.86 6.28 3.18
CA ALA A 79 -12.78 7.00 4.03
C ALA A 79 -13.52 6.08 5.00
#